data_AF-A0A662SQI7-F1
#
_entry.id   AF-A0A662SQI7-F1
#
_cell.length_a   1.000
_cell.length_b   1.000
_cell.length_c   1.000
_cell.angle_alpha   90.00
_cell.angle_beta   90.00
_cell.angle_gamma   90.00
#
_symmetry.space_group_name_H-M   'P 1'
#
loop_
_entity.id
_entity.type
_entity.pdbx_description
1 polymer ?
#
loop_
_entity_poly.entity_id
_entity_poly.type
_entity_poly.pdbx_seq_one_letter_code
_entity_poly.pdbx_strand_id
1 'polypeptide(L)'
;MSFSIVAECYEKIEATTGRIEMTMLLVDLFRRTPPDVIDKVAYLTLGQVAPEFAGVELGLGEKLVIRAIATATGMPQQKVAETMKRLGDVGKTAEWAVQNRSTLGFFQEELTVGKVYSSLLKIAEASGPSSQDLKIRLLSGLLADAEPREARYIARIVTGRLRLGVRDMTLLDALAEAFLGGRERREEIERRYNVYPDIGRIARLLAERGEEGLSEIRMTLGVPIRPMLAQRLKSAEEVIEKVGETLLAELKYDGERMQVHVWDGKVRIFSRRLEDITHPYPDIVQGV
;
A
#
# COMPACT_ATOMS: atom_id res chain seq x y z
N MET A 1 1.69 -19.05 -0.99
CA MET A 1 2.73 -18.55 -0.05
C MET A 1 2.10 -18.26 1.31
N SER A 2 2.74 -18.73 2.38
CA SER A 2 2.35 -18.44 3.76
C SER A 2 2.56 -16.96 4.11
N PHE A 3 1.65 -16.35 4.86
CA PHE A 3 1.77 -14.97 5.31
C PHE A 3 2.83 -14.81 6.40
N SER A 4 3.13 -15.86 7.16
CA SER A 4 4.21 -15.91 8.15
C SER A 4 5.57 -15.47 7.58
N ILE A 5 5.88 -15.83 6.32
CA ILE A 5 7.12 -15.43 5.62
C ILE A 5 7.18 -13.91 5.42
N VAL A 6 6.05 -13.30 5.08
CA VAL A 6 5.93 -11.83 4.92
C VAL A 6 6.07 -11.16 6.28
N ALA A 7 5.38 -11.67 7.29
CA ALA A 7 5.45 -11.16 8.67
C ALA A 7 6.86 -11.26 9.26
N GLU A 8 7.59 -12.34 8.99
CA GLU A 8 9.00 -12.49 9.39
C GLU A 8 9.91 -11.46 8.70
N CYS A 9 9.72 -11.24 7.38
CA CYS A 9 10.45 -10.20 6.66
C CYS A 9 10.20 -8.81 7.28
N TYR A 10 8.95 -8.49 7.60
CA TYR A 10 8.59 -7.22 8.23
C TYR A 10 9.22 -7.05 9.61
N GLU A 11 9.33 -8.11 10.40
CA GLU A 11 10.03 -8.08 11.70
C GLU A 11 11.51 -7.75 11.54
N LYS A 12 12.17 -8.37 10.57
CA LYS A 12 13.58 -8.08 10.25
C LYS A 12 13.76 -6.64 9.74
N ILE A 13 12.81 -6.15 8.93
CA ILE A 13 12.83 -4.77 8.44
C ILE A 13 12.70 -3.77 9.59
N GLU A 14 11.81 -4.02 10.57
CA GLU A 14 11.67 -3.15 11.74
C GLU A 14 12.90 -3.16 12.66
N ALA A 15 13.66 -4.25 12.66
CA ALA A 15 14.87 -4.39 13.45
C ALA A 15 16.11 -3.71 12.81
N THR A 16 16.07 -3.40 11.51
CA THR A 16 17.17 -2.69 10.83
C THR A 16 16.92 -1.18 10.75
N THR A 17 18.02 -0.42 10.72
CA THR A 17 18.03 1.02 10.46
C THR A 17 18.63 1.37 9.11
N GLY A 18 19.25 0.39 8.42
CA GLY A 18 19.97 0.59 7.17
C GLY A 18 19.06 0.40 5.95
N ARG A 19 18.96 1.42 5.10
CA ARG A 19 18.15 1.32 3.86
C ARG A 19 18.63 0.20 2.94
N ILE A 20 19.94 -0.04 2.84
CA ILE A 20 20.51 -1.11 2.02
C ILE A 20 20.07 -2.48 2.54
N GLU A 21 20.18 -2.72 3.85
CA GLU A 21 19.77 -3.98 4.46
C GLU A 21 18.26 -4.22 4.32
N MET A 22 17.45 -3.17 4.54
CA MET A 22 16.00 -3.20 4.28
C MET A 22 15.69 -3.58 2.83
N THR A 23 16.38 -2.98 1.85
CA THR A 23 16.23 -3.34 0.44
C THR A 23 16.57 -4.81 0.20
N MET A 24 17.66 -5.33 0.77
CA MET A 24 18.04 -6.75 0.59
C MET A 24 17.03 -7.71 1.20
N LEU A 25 16.45 -7.39 2.36
CA LEU A 25 15.36 -8.18 2.95
C LEU A 25 14.13 -8.25 2.04
N LEU A 26 13.81 -7.15 1.35
CA LEU A 26 12.73 -7.10 0.35
C LEU A 26 13.09 -7.87 -0.93
N VAL A 27 14.35 -7.83 -1.37
CA VAL A 27 14.83 -8.63 -2.52
C VAL A 27 14.64 -10.12 -2.25
N ASP A 28 15.07 -10.58 -1.08
CA ASP A 28 14.90 -11.97 -0.67
C ASP A 28 13.43 -12.37 -0.58
N LEU A 29 12.59 -11.47 -0.06
CA LEU A 29 11.14 -11.68 -0.01
C LEU A 29 10.57 -11.82 -1.43
N PHE A 30 10.87 -10.89 -2.34
CA PHE A 30 10.32 -10.88 -3.70
C PHE A 30 10.78 -12.07 -4.52
N ARG A 31 12.06 -12.47 -4.45
CA ARG A 31 12.58 -13.66 -5.14
C ARG A 31 11.91 -14.96 -4.69
N ARG A 32 11.48 -15.03 -3.42
CA ARG A 32 10.76 -16.19 -2.87
C ARG A 32 9.24 -16.12 -3.08
N THR A 33 8.72 -14.99 -3.54
CA THR A 33 7.28 -14.77 -3.68
C THR A 33 6.81 -15.27 -5.04
N PRO A 34 5.82 -16.20 -5.10
CA PRO A 34 5.26 -16.65 -6.37
C PRO A 34 4.62 -15.51 -7.17
N PRO A 35 4.70 -15.51 -8.52
CA PRO A 35 4.18 -14.42 -9.35
C PRO A 35 2.69 -14.12 -9.18
N ASP A 36 1.87 -15.10 -8.82
CA ASP A 36 0.41 -14.97 -8.63
C ASP A 36 0.01 -14.21 -7.35
N VAL A 37 0.96 -13.97 -6.43
CA VAL A 37 0.72 -13.25 -5.17
C VAL A 37 1.70 -12.10 -4.92
N ILE A 38 2.67 -11.86 -5.79
CA ILE A 38 3.67 -10.79 -5.58
C ILE A 38 3.07 -9.39 -5.62
N ASP A 39 2.02 -9.20 -6.43
CA ASP A 39 1.20 -7.98 -6.44
C ASP A 39 0.67 -7.66 -5.04
N LYS A 40 0.15 -8.69 -4.35
CA LYS A 40 -0.41 -8.59 -3.00
C LYS A 40 0.68 -8.28 -1.98
N VAL A 41 1.83 -8.96 -2.06
CA VAL A 41 2.96 -8.67 -1.18
C VAL A 41 3.45 -7.23 -1.35
N ALA A 42 3.51 -6.72 -2.59
CA ALA A 42 3.90 -5.34 -2.85
C ALA A 42 2.93 -4.34 -2.18
N TYR A 43 1.61 -4.52 -2.35
CA TYR A 43 0.63 -3.65 -1.69
C TYR A 43 0.68 -3.76 -0.16
N LEU A 44 0.71 -4.97 0.39
CA LEU A 44 0.74 -5.18 1.84
C LEU A 44 1.99 -4.56 2.47
N THR A 45 3.12 -4.54 1.75
CA THR A 45 4.38 -3.93 2.21
C THR A 45 4.29 -2.41 2.30
N LEU A 46 3.45 -1.79 1.47
CA LEU A 46 3.09 -0.38 1.58
C LEU A 46 1.95 -0.12 2.56
N GLY A 47 1.39 -1.16 3.20
CA GLY A 47 0.22 -1.03 4.06
C GLY A 47 -1.07 -0.73 3.30
N GLN A 48 -1.12 -1.09 2.01
CA GLN A 48 -2.22 -0.84 1.10
C GLN A 48 -2.84 -2.16 0.61
N VAL A 49 -4.00 -2.07 -0.04
CA VAL A 49 -4.65 -3.20 -0.73
C VAL A 49 -4.96 -2.90 -2.19
N ALA A 50 -4.65 -1.70 -2.66
CA ALA A 50 -4.89 -1.22 -4.01
C ALA A 50 -4.01 0.03 -4.25
N PRO A 51 -3.77 0.43 -5.52
CA PRO A 51 -3.10 1.69 -5.80
C PRO A 51 -3.96 2.90 -5.40
N GLU A 52 -3.33 4.03 -5.09
CA GLU A 52 -4.01 5.24 -4.57
C GLU A 52 -5.17 5.71 -5.46
N PHE A 53 -4.98 5.64 -6.78
CA PHE A 53 -5.99 6.05 -7.76
C PHE A 53 -7.20 5.11 -7.86
N ALA A 54 -7.20 3.96 -7.18
CA ALA A 54 -8.36 3.08 -7.12
C ALA A 54 -9.43 3.56 -6.12
N GLY A 55 -9.09 4.50 -5.22
CA GLY A 55 -10.03 5.02 -4.23
C GLY A 55 -10.43 4.02 -3.14
N VAL A 56 -9.64 2.96 -2.93
CA VAL A 56 -9.91 1.92 -1.95
C VAL A 56 -9.12 2.21 -0.67
N GLU A 57 -9.83 2.57 0.39
CA GLU A 57 -9.25 2.88 1.71
C GLU A 57 -9.52 1.78 2.73
N LEU A 58 -8.47 1.25 3.34
CA LEU A 58 -8.61 0.22 4.38
C LEU A 58 -8.93 0.82 5.76
N GLY A 59 -8.35 1.98 6.10
CA GLY A 59 -8.22 2.54 7.47
C GLY A 59 -9.37 2.29 8.45
N LEU A 60 -9.26 1.23 9.25
CA LEU A 60 -10.19 0.94 10.35
C LEU A 60 -9.84 1.78 11.58
N GLY A 61 -10.87 2.37 12.17
CA GLY A 61 -10.75 3.02 13.47
C GLY A 61 -10.32 2.06 14.57
N GLU A 62 -9.44 2.53 15.47
CA GLU A 62 -8.83 1.74 16.55
C GLU A 62 -9.86 0.98 17.40
N LYS A 63 -11.01 1.59 17.69
CA LYS A 63 -12.11 0.96 18.45
C LYS A 63 -12.67 -0.29 17.77
N LEU A 64 -12.79 -0.30 16.44
CA LEU A 64 -13.25 -1.46 15.67
C LEU A 64 -12.22 -2.59 15.73
N VAL A 65 -10.94 -2.25 15.63
CA VAL A 65 -9.83 -3.22 15.72
C VAL A 65 -9.75 -3.84 17.11
N ILE A 66 -9.90 -3.05 18.19
CA ILE A 66 -9.99 -3.56 19.56
C ILE A 66 -11.16 -4.55 19.71
N ARG A 67 -12.33 -4.25 19.15
CA ARG A 67 -13.50 -5.15 19.17
C ARG A 67 -13.23 -6.43 18.38
N ALA A 68 -12.56 -6.35 17.23
CA ALA A 68 -12.17 -7.51 16.44
C ALA A 68 -11.14 -8.41 17.17
N ILE A 69 -10.12 -7.82 17.80
CA ILE A 69 -9.13 -8.55 18.61
C ILE A 69 -9.81 -9.25 19.78
N ALA A 70 -10.69 -8.55 20.50
CA ALA A 70 -11.44 -9.13 21.63
C ALA A 70 -12.30 -10.33 21.17
N THR A 71 -12.99 -10.18 20.03
CA THR A 71 -13.81 -11.25 19.43
C THR A 71 -12.96 -12.44 19.01
N ALA A 72 -11.82 -12.22 18.36
CA ALA A 72 -10.94 -13.28 17.88
C ALA A 72 -10.27 -14.09 19.01
N THR A 73 -9.93 -13.42 20.12
CA THR A 73 -9.12 -14.01 21.19
C THR A 73 -9.95 -14.46 22.40
N GLY A 74 -11.27 -14.19 22.41
CA GLY A 74 -12.15 -14.47 23.53
C GLY A 74 -11.90 -13.60 24.76
N MET A 75 -11.12 -12.52 24.62
CA MET A 75 -10.77 -11.62 25.71
C MET A 75 -11.84 -10.55 25.96
N PRO A 76 -12.01 -10.09 27.22
CA PRO A 76 -12.81 -8.92 27.51
C PRO A 76 -12.28 -7.70 26.75
N GLN A 77 -13.16 -6.98 26.05
CA GLN A 77 -12.79 -5.79 25.26
C GLN A 77 -12.07 -4.73 26.11
N GLN A 78 -12.46 -4.58 27.38
CA GLN A 78 -11.80 -3.67 28.32
C GLN A 78 -10.32 -4.01 28.52
N LYS A 79 -9.97 -5.30 28.67
CA LYS A 79 -8.59 -5.76 28.85
C LYS A 79 -7.73 -5.48 27.62
N VAL A 80 -8.30 -5.66 26.42
CA VAL A 80 -7.63 -5.31 25.15
C VAL A 80 -7.41 -3.80 25.06
N ALA A 81 -8.40 -2.98 25.43
CA ALA A 81 -8.29 -1.53 25.43
C ALA A 81 -7.25 -1.01 26.44
N GLU A 82 -7.18 -1.58 27.64
CA GLU A 82 -6.15 -1.28 28.64
C GLU A 82 -4.75 -1.65 28.14
N THR A 83 -4.62 -2.79 27.46
CA THR A 83 -3.36 -3.20 26.83
C THR A 83 -2.96 -2.27 25.69
N MET A 84 -3.91 -1.83 24.85
CA MET A 84 -3.66 -0.84 23.80
C MET A 84 -3.11 0.47 24.38
N LYS A 85 -3.71 0.96 25.48
CA LYS A 85 -3.20 2.16 26.18
C LYS A 85 -1.79 1.97 26.72
N ARG A 86 -1.49 0.80 27.27
CA ARG A 86 -0.17 0.48 27.85
C ARG A 86 0.92 0.32 26.79
N LEU A 87 0.62 -0.35 25.68
CA LEU A 87 1.59 -0.65 24.62
C LEU A 87 1.72 0.46 23.58
N GLY A 88 0.68 1.28 23.39
CA GLY A 88 0.64 2.38 22.41
C GLY A 88 0.68 1.92 20.95
N ASP A 89 0.58 0.61 20.68
CA ASP A 89 0.69 0.01 19.37
C ASP A 89 -0.36 -1.10 19.19
N VAL A 90 -1.17 -0.98 18.14
CA VAL A 90 -2.27 -1.92 17.86
C VAL A 90 -1.78 -3.28 17.41
N GLY A 91 -0.63 -3.32 16.73
CA GLY A 91 0.02 -4.56 16.33
C GLY A 91 0.53 -5.34 17.53
N LYS A 92 1.30 -4.69 18.42
CA LYS A 92 1.79 -5.32 19.65
C LYS A 92 0.63 -5.76 20.56
N THR A 93 -0.47 -5.01 20.55
CA THR A 93 -1.70 -5.38 21.27
C THR A 93 -2.35 -6.64 20.67
N ALA A 94 -2.44 -6.73 19.35
CA ALA A 94 -2.96 -7.91 18.66
C ALA A 94 -2.05 -9.14 18.89
N GLU A 95 -0.74 -8.97 18.76
CA GLU A 95 0.27 -10.00 19.04
C GLU A 95 0.12 -10.55 20.46
N TRP A 96 0.10 -9.66 21.46
CA TRP A 96 -0.10 -10.04 22.85
C TRP A 96 -1.44 -10.77 23.06
N ALA A 97 -2.52 -10.27 22.46
CA ALA A 97 -3.85 -10.85 22.65
C ALA A 97 -3.92 -12.27 22.06
N VAL A 98 -3.35 -12.49 20.87
CA VAL A 98 -3.27 -13.80 20.22
C VAL A 98 -2.38 -14.76 21.03
N GLN A 99 -1.26 -14.30 21.59
CA GLN A 99 -0.40 -15.10 22.48
C GLN A 99 -1.13 -15.56 23.76
N ASN A 100 -2.07 -14.75 24.25
CA ASN A 100 -2.73 -14.96 25.54
C ASN A 100 -4.21 -15.36 25.38
N ARG A 101 -4.63 -15.80 24.19
CA ARG A 101 -6.04 -16.11 23.87
C ARG A 101 -6.59 -17.20 24.79
N SER A 102 -7.81 -17.01 25.27
CA SER A 102 -8.48 -17.90 26.23
C SER A 102 -9.03 -19.17 25.56
N THR A 103 -9.30 -19.11 24.27
CA THR A 103 -9.77 -20.22 23.45
C THR A 103 -8.67 -20.67 22.48
N LEU A 104 -8.22 -21.91 22.65
CA LEU A 104 -7.51 -22.64 21.59
C LEU A 104 -8.57 -23.04 20.55
N GLY A 105 -8.57 -22.40 19.39
CA GLY A 105 -9.34 -22.88 18.25
C GLY A 105 -8.92 -24.31 17.95
N PHE A 106 -9.89 -25.23 17.87
CA PHE A 106 -9.62 -26.66 17.65
C PHE A 106 -8.95 -26.94 16.29
N PHE A 107 -9.02 -25.99 15.35
CA PHE A 107 -8.28 -25.98 14.07
C PHE A 107 -7.87 -24.54 13.74
N GLN A 108 -6.57 -24.30 13.65
CA GLN A 108 -6.01 -23.05 13.13
C GLN A 108 -5.60 -23.30 11.68
N GLU A 109 -6.23 -22.62 10.72
CA GLU A 109 -5.81 -22.68 9.33
C GLU A 109 -4.60 -21.76 9.12
N GLU A 110 -3.57 -22.25 8.43
CA GLU A 110 -2.43 -21.42 8.06
C GLU A 110 -2.89 -20.25 7.18
N LEU A 111 -2.51 -19.02 7.55
CA LEU A 111 -2.82 -17.83 6.77
C LEU A 111 -1.94 -17.76 5.52
N THR A 112 -2.57 -17.67 4.35
CA THR A 112 -1.88 -17.38 3.10
C THR A 112 -1.94 -15.90 2.77
N VAL A 113 -0.95 -15.40 2.01
CA VAL A 113 -0.96 -14.01 1.49
C VAL A 113 -2.26 -13.71 0.74
N GLY A 114 -2.77 -14.67 -0.05
CA GLY A 114 -4.02 -14.53 -0.78
C GLY A 114 -5.24 -14.38 0.15
N LYS A 115 -5.34 -15.20 1.21
CA LYS A 115 -6.44 -15.13 2.20
C LYS A 115 -6.41 -13.81 2.96
N VAL A 116 -5.23 -13.37 3.40
CA VAL A 116 -5.04 -12.07 4.08
C VAL A 116 -5.44 -10.94 3.13
N TYR A 117 -4.82 -10.83 1.96
CA TYR A 117 -5.09 -9.73 1.02
C TYR A 117 -6.56 -9.66 0.60
N SER A 118 -7.16 -10.78 0.19
CA SER A 118 -8.57 -10.80 -0.23
C SER A 118 -9.54 -10.42 0.89
N SER A 119 -9.23 -10.80 2.13
CA SER A 119 -10.03 -10.41 3.29
C SER A 119 -9.87 -8.92 3.62
N LEU A 120 -8.65 -8.38 3.52
CA LEU A 120 -8.41 -6.95 3.71
C LEU A 120 -9.06 -6.12 2.60
N LEU A 121 -9.02 -6.56 1.34
CA LEU A 121 -9.71 -5.91 0.25
C LEU A 121 -11.24 -5.85 0.49
N LYS A 122 -11.85 -6.97 0.90
CA LYS A 122 -13.27 -7.00 1.30
C LYS A 122 -13.59 -6.07 2.46
N ILE A 123 -12.69 -5.91 3.42
CA ILE A 123 -12.83 -4.97 4.53
C ILE A 123 -12.81 -3.51 4.03
N ALA A 124 -11.91 -3.20 3.08
CA ALA A 124 -11.80 -1.86 2.50
C ALA A 124 -13.05 -1.50 1.67
N GLU A 125 -13.54 -2.44 0.86
CA GLU A 125 -14.71 -2.24 -0.02
C GLU A 125 -16.05 -2.25 0.75
N ALA A 126 -16.09 -2.78 1.97
CA ALA A 126 -17.32 -2.84 2.76
C ALA A 126 -17.82 -1.42 3.14
N SER A 127 -19.01 -1.09 2.63
CA SER A 127 -19.71 0.18 2.84
C SER A 127 -21.20 -0.02 3.20
N GLY A 128 -21.86 1.05 3.66
CA GLY A 128 -23.28 1.02 4.03
C GLY A 128 -23.59 0.65 5.50
N PRO A 129 -24.89 0.55 5.86
CA PRO A 129 -25.35 0.53 7.26
C PRO A 129 -24.84 -0.62 8.15
N SER A 130 -24.42 -1.75 7.55
CA SER A 130 -23.91 -2.93 8.28
C SER A 130 -22.44 -3.20 8.04
N SER A 131 -21.73 -2.26 7.41
CA SER A 131 -20.32 -2.41 7.06
C SER A 131 -19.42 -2.61 8.28
N GLN A 132 -19.67 -1.91 9.39
CA GLN A 132 -18.82 -2.03 10.59
C GLN A 132 -18.81 -3.45 11.16
N ASP A 133 -19.97 -4.10 11.29
CA ASP A 133 -20.04 -5.47 11.80
C ASP A 133 -19.44 -6.48 10.82
N LEU A 134 -19.57 -6.24 9.50
CA LEU A 134 -18.87 -7.04 8.49
C LEU A 134 -17.35 -6.91 8.61
N LYS A 135 -16.83 -5.68 8.74
CA LYS A 135 -15.39 -5.41 8.92
C LYS A 135 -14.85 -6.09 10.18
N ILE A 136 -15.58 -6.00 11.29
CA ILE A 136 -15.22 -6.68 12.55
C ILE A 136 -15.16 -8.19 12.35
N ARG A 137 -16.18 -8.79 11.72
CA ARG A 137 -16.26 -10.25 11.50
C ARG A 137 -15.12 -10.76 10.62
N LEU A 138 -14.83 -10.07 9.52
CA LEU A 138 -13.74 -10.43 8.61
C LEU A 138 -12.38 -10.33 9.32
N LEU A 139 -12.15 -9.22 10.04
CA LEU A 139 -10.89 -9.03 10.78
C LEU A 139 -10.76 -10.02 11.93
N SER A 140 -11.82 -10.30 12.68
CA SER A 140 -11.77 -11.27 13.77
C SER A 140 -11.51 -12.69 13.25
N GLY A 141 -12.05 -13.04 12.08
CA GLY A 141 -11.77 -14.31 11.41
C GLY A 141 -10.28 -14.46 11.06
N LEU A 142 -9.68 -13.44 10.44
CA LEU A 142 -8.24 -13.42 10.18
C LEU A 142 -7.41 -13.55 11.46
N LEU A 143 -7.75 -12.80 12.51
CA LEU A 143 -7.00 -12.79 13.76
C LEU A 143 -7.15 -14.09 14.58
N ALA A 144 -8.25 -14.83 14.39
CA ALA A 144 -8.44 -16.13 15.01
C ALA A 144 -7.48 -17.19 14.43
N ASP A 145 -7.24 -17.11 13.12
CA ASP A 145 -6.32 -17.99 12.38
C ASP A 145 -4.84 -17.54 12.45
N ALA A 146 -4.59 -16.30 12.86
CA ALA A 146 -3.25 -15.71 12.85
C ALA A 146 -2.33 -16.26 13.95
N GLU A 147 -1.06 -16.45 13.62
CA GLU A 147 0.01 -16.48 14.61
C GLU A 147 0.24 -15.09 15.24
N PRO A 148 0.86 -15.00 16.43
CA PRO A 148 1.13 -13.72 17.08
C PRO A 148 1.79 -12.66 16.19
N ARG A 149 2.83 -13.07 15.44
CA ARG A 149 3.56 -12.18 14.54
C ARG A 149 2.70 -11.72 13.37
N GLU A 150 1.90 -12.62 12.81
CA GLU A 150 0.97 -12.30 11.72
C GLU A 150 -0.10 -11.29 12.20
N ALA A 151 -0.66 -11.53 13.39
CA ALA A 151 -1.64 -10.65 14.01
C ALA A 151 -1.10 -9.22 14.19
N ARG A 152 0.18 -9.07 14.57
CA ARG A 152 0.84 -7.76 14.65
C ARG A 152 0.72 -6.98 13.35
N TYR A 153 1.12 -7.60 12.24
CA TYR A 153 1.18 -6.91 10.96
C TYR A 153 -0.19 -6.73 10.33
N ILE A 154 -1.10 -7.69 10.48
CA ILE A 154 -2.50 -7.54 10.04
C ILE A 154 -3.12 -6.32 10.74
N ALA A 155 -2.99 -6.21 12.07
CA ALA A 155 -3.56 -5.10 12.84
C ALA A 155 -2.93 -3.75 12.48
N ARG A 156 -1.62 -3.71 12.19
CA ARG A 156 -0.96 -2.48 11.74
C ARG A 156 -1.35 -2.08 10.32
N ILE A 157 -1.52 -3.03 9.40
CA ILE A 157 -1.98 -2.77 8.03
C ILE A 157 -3.39 -2.18 8.06
N VAL A 158 -4.34 -2.81 8.76
CA VAL A 158 -5.74 -2.34 8.79
C VAL A 158 -5.92 -0.96 9.41
N THR A 159 -5.01 -0.54 10.28
CA THR A 159 -5.04 0.80 10.90
C THR A 159 -4.20 1.84 10.17
N GLY A 160 -3.50 1.47 9.08
CA GLY A 160 -2.56 2.36 8.39
C GLY A 160 -1.33 2.72 9.23
N ARG A 161 -0.94 1.88 10.19
CA ARG A 161 0.17 2.10 11.15
C ARG A 161 1.34 1.13 10.96
N LEU A 162 1.49 0.55 9.78
CA LEU A 162 2.54 -0.44 9.46
C LEU A 162 3.97 0.08 9.69
N ARG A 163 4.27 1.33 9.29
CA ARG A 163 5.52 2.06 9.65
C ARG A 163 6.83 1.30 9.43
N LEU A 164 6.96 0.48 8.38
CA LEU A 164 8.20 -0.24 8.06
C LEU A 164 9.36 0.65 7.58
N GLY A 165 9.13 1.94 7.36
CA GLY A 165 10.12 2.83 6.72
C GLY A 165 10.30 2.57 5.21
N VAL A 166 9.50 1.67 4.65
CA VAL A 166 9.48 1.29 3.23
C VAL A 166 8.52 2.21 2.47
N ARG A 167 8.95 2.69 1.30
CA ARG A 167 8.16 3.49 0.34
C ARG A 167 8.36 2.97 -1.08
N ASP A 168 7.60 3.50 -2.03
CA ASP A 168 7.65 3.13 -3.47
C ASP A 168 9.07 2.95 -3.99
N MET A 169 9.94 3.95 -3.77
CA MET A 169 11.30 3.94 -4.31
C MET A 169 12.14 2.79 -3.75
N THR A 170 11.95 2.41 -2.48
CA THR A 170 12.61 1.25 -1.88
C THR A 170 12.08 -0.05 -2.47
N LEU A 171 10.79 -0.13 -2.81
CA LEU A 171 10.22 -1.28 -3.54
C LEU A 171 10.80 -1.35 -4.96
N LEU A 172 10.90 -0.23 -5.67
CA LEU A 172 11.49 -0.19 -7.01
C LEU A 172 12.96 -0.61 -6.99
N ASP A 173 13.75 -0.17 -5.99
CA ASP A 173 15.12 -0.64 -5.75
C ASP A 173 15.15 -2.17 -5.62
N ALA A 174 14.29 -2.73 -4.77
CA ALA A 174 14.23 -4.16 -4.51
C ALA A 174 13.72 -4.98 -5.71
N LEU A 175 12.77 -4.48 -6.49
CA LEU A 175 12.27 -5.13 -7.70
C LEU A 175 13.32 -5.15 -8.81
N ALA A 176 14.09 -4.06 -8.98
CA ALA A 176 15.20 -4.01 -9.94
C ALA A 176 16.29 -5.03 -9.59
N GLU A 177 16.69 -5.08 -8.33
CA GLU A 177 17.66 -6.05 -7.84
C GLU A 177 17.13 -7.50 -7.91
N ALA A 178 15.84 -7.71 -7.64
CA ALA A 178 15.23 -9.04 -7.68
C ALA A 178 15.07 -9.60 -9.10
N PHE A 179 14.65 -8.77 -10.07
CA PHE A 179 14.15 -9.24 -11.37
C PHE A 179 14.88 -8.68 -12.60
N LEU A 180 15.66 -7.60 -12.47
CA LEU A 180 16.38 -6.99 -13.59
C LEU A 180 17.90 -7.20 -13.53
N GLY A 181 18.42 -7.79 -12.45
CA GLY A 181 19.84 -8.10 -12.30
C GLY A 181 20.67 -7.01 -11.63
N GLY A 182 20.04 -5.95 -11.10
CA GLY A 182 20.73 -4.94 -10.31
C GLY A 182 19.91 -3.67 -10.04
N ARG A 183 20.12 -3.08 -8.86
CA ARG A 183 19.48 -1.82 -8.42
C ARG A 183 19.71 -0.63 -9.35
N GLU A 184 20.79 -0.61 -10.13
CA GLU A 184 21.09 0.45 -11.10
C GLU A 184 20.03 0.55 -12.21
N ARG A 185 19.30 -0.55 -12.46
CA ARG A 185 18.22 -0.62 -13.43
C ARG A 185 16.87 -0.12 -12.90
N ARG A 186 16.83 0.39 -11.66
CA ARG A 186 15.61 0.98 -11.05
C ARG A 186 14.96 2.02 -11.95
N GLU A 187 15.76 2.82 -12.68
CA GLU A 187 15.24 3.88 -13.55
C GLU A 187 14.31 3.34 -14.64
N GLU A 188 14.55 2.12 -15.13
CA GLU A 188 13.69 1.46 -16.11
C GLU A 188 12.29 1.21 -15.55
N ILE A 189 12.22 0.75 -14.30
CA ILE A 189 10.96 0.51 -13.60
C ILE A 189 10.31 1.84 -13.21
N GLU A 190 11.08 2.80 -12.71
CA GLU A 190 10.58 4.11 -12.29
C GLU A 190 9.92 4.86 -13.45
N ARG A 191 10.49 4.80 -14.66
CA ARG A 191 9.85 5.39 -15.85
C ARG A 191 8.48 4.78 -16.13
N ARG A 192 8.31 3.47 -15.92
CA ARG A 192 7.02 2.78 -16.06
C ARG A 192 6.05 3.14 -14.93
N TYR A 193 6.55 3.17 -13.70
CA TYR A 193 5.78 3.60 -12.53
C TYR A 193 5.29 5.05 -12.63
N ASN A 194 6.06 5.93 -13.27
CA ASN A 194 5.65 7.30 -13.51
C ASN A 194 4.44 7.41 -14.44
N VAL A 195 4.28 6.51 -15.43
CA VAL A 195 3.14 6.56 -16.37
C VAL A 195 1.96 5.67 -15.97
N TYR A 196 2.19 4.71 -15.08
CA TYR A 196 1.17 3.83 -14.51
C TYR A 196 1.59 3.53 -13.05
N PRO A 197 1.15 4.34 -12.08
CA PRO A 197 1.61 4.29 -10.69
C PRO A 197 0.97 3.15 -9.90
N ASP A 198 1.20 1.92 -10.35
CA ASP A 198 0.70 0.70 -9.73
C ASP A 198 1.85 -0.28 -9.49
N ILE A 199 2.34 -0.27 -8.24
CA ILE A 199 3.47 -1.12 -7.84
C ILE A 199 3.13 -2.61 -7.89
N GLY A 200 1.87 -2.98 -7.62
CA GLY A 200 1.45 -4.38 -7.62
C GLY A 200 1.45 -4.95 -9.03
N ARG A 201 0.92 -4.18 -10.00
CA ARG A 201 0.97 -4.54 -11.42
C ARG A 201 2.41 -4.66 -11.92
N ILE A 202 3.27 -3.71 -11.57
CA ILE A 202 4.70 -3.75 -11.94
C ILE A 202 5.39 -4.99 -11.37
N ALA A 203 5.22 -5.25 -10.08
CA ALA A 203 5.83 -6.40 -9.40
C ALA A 203 5.42 -7.72 -10.05
N ARG A 204 4.14 -7.85 -10.41
CA ARG A 204 3.61 -9.04 -11.08
C ARG A 204 4.21 -9.23 -12.47
N LEU A 205 4.21 -8.19 -13.30
CA LEU A 205 4.77 -8.27 -14.65
C LEU A 205 6.27 -8.60 -14.65
N LEU A 206 7.03 -8.04 -13.71
CA LEU A 206 8.45 -8.37 -13.52
C LEU A 206 8.65 -9.82 -13.08
N ALA A 207 7.84 -10.32 -12.15
CA ALA A 207 7.95 -11.71 -11.68
C ALA A 207 7.54 -12.74 -12.74
N GLU A 208 6.54 -12.42 -13.58
CA GLU A 208 6.06 -13.33 -14.64
C GLU A 208 6.95 -13.30 -15.88
N ARG A 209 7.48 -12.14 -16.26
CA ARG A 209 8.08 -11.91 -17.59
C ARG A 209 9.43 -11.19 -17.56
N GLY A 210 9.97 -10.86 -16.38
CA GLY A 210 11.17 -10.05 -16.25
C GLY A 210 11.01 -8.68 -16.94
N GLU A 211 12.08 -8.24 -17.59
CA GLU A 211 12.13 -6.95 -18.29
C GLU A 211 11.06 -6.79 -19.37
N GLU A 212 10.72 -7.85 -20.11
CA GLU A 212 9.73 -7.78 -21.19
C GLU A 212 8.35 -7.32 -20.68
N GLY A 213 7.99 -7.67 -19.45
CA GLY A 213 6.74 -7.28 -18.81
C GLY A 213 6.58 -5.76 -18.69
N LEU A 214 7.69 -5.00 -18.61
CA LEU A 214 7.65 -3.54 -18.52
C LEU A 214 7.09 -2.88 -19.79
N SER A 215 7.13 -3.56 -20.94
CA SER A 215 6.59 -3.06 -22.20
C SER A 215 5.06 -2.98 -22.24
N GLU A 216 4.38 -3.70 -21.35
CA GLU A 216 2.93 -3.64 -21.16
C GLU A 216 2.49 -2.43 -20.34
N ILE A 217 3.43 -1.78 -19.65
CA ILE A 217 3.14 -0.63 -18.80
C ILE A 217 3.20 0.64 -19.63
N ARG A 218 2.01 1.15 -19.95
CA ARG A 218 1.78 2.27 -20.84
C ARG A 218 0.76 3.22 -20.22
N MET A 219 0.83 4.48 -20.65
CA MET A 219 -0.22 5.45 -20.35
C MET A 219 -1.58 4.87 -20.75
N THR A 220 -2.51 4.85 -19.81
CA THR A 220 -3.82 4.21 -19.97
C THR A 220 -4.89 5.19 -19.51
N LEU A 221 -5.92 5.41 -20.33
CA LEU A 221 -7.02 6.29 -19.95
C LEU A 221 -7.72 5.76 -18.68
N GLY A 222 -8.04 6.67 -17.76
CA GLY A 222 -8.56 6.33 -16.44
C GLY A 222 -7.51 5.89 -15.41
N VAL A 223 -6.21 5.87 -15.74
CA VAL A 223 -5.11 5.67 -14.78
C VAL A 223 -4.23 6.93 -14.78
N PRO A 224 -4.00 7.60 -13.63
CA PRO A 224 -3.23 8.83 -13.62
C PRO A 224 -1.75 8.59 -13.88
N ILE A 225 -1.04 9.68 -14.14
CA ILE A 225 0.41 9.71 -14.35
C ILE A 225 1.00 10.48 -13.17
N ARG A 226 2.16 10.06 -12.66
CA ARG A 226 2.83 10.80 -11.59
C ARG A 226 3.12 12.23 -12.07
N PRO A 227 2.65 13.27 -11.36
CA PRO A 227 2.77 14.62 -11.88
C PRO A 227 4.24 15.06 -11.97
N MET A 228 4.65 15.59 -13.12
CA MET A 228 5.98 16.21 -13.26
C MET A 228 6.13 17.34 -12.25
N LEU A 229 7.22 17.35 -11.48
CA LEU A 229 7.50 18.35 -10.45
C LEU A 229 8.44 19.43 -10.98
N ALA A 230 8.34 20.63 -10.42
CA ALA A 230 9.22 21.75 -10.73
C ALA A 230 10.26 21.95 -9.62
N GLN A 231 11.47 22.34 -10.01
CA GLN A 231 12.50 22.79 -9.08
C GLN A 231 12.35 24.30 -8.85
N ARG A 232 12.64 24.75 -7.63
CA ARG A 232 12.64 26.18 -7.28
C ARG A 232 14.05 26.73 -7.41
N LEU A 233 14.20 27.81 -8.17
CA LEU A 233 15.43 28.60 -8.27
C LEU A 233 15.22 29.96 -7.59
N LYS A 234 16.32 30.67 -7.31
CA LYS A 234 16.27 31.90 -6.49
C LYS A 234 15.93 33.14 -7.30
N SER A 235 16.25 33.16 -8.59
CA SER A 235 16.02 34.31 -9.46
C SER A 235 15.69 33.90 -10.89
N ALA A 236 15.24 34.88 -11.70
CA ALA A 236 14.95 34.66 -13.11
C ALA A 236 16.23 34.38 -13.92
N GLU A 237 17.35 35.00 -13.55
CA GLU A 237 18.65 34.81 -14.18
C GLU A 237 19.13 33.36 -14.02
N GLU A 238 19.02 32.79 -12.80
CA GLU A 238 19.34 31.37 -12.57
C GLU A 238 18.44 30.43 -13.41
N VAL A 239 17.16 30.81 -13.61
CA VAL A 239 16.24 30.03 -14.46
C VAL A 239 16.71 30.05 -15.91
N ILE A 240 17.04 31.23 -16.45
CA ILE A 240 17.50 31.38 -17.83
C ILE A 240 18.85 30.67 -18.03
N GLU A 241 19.78 30.78 -17.08
CA GLU A 241 21.07 30.08 -17.13
C GLU A 241 20.89 28.55 -17.19
N LYS A 242 19.90 28.01 -16.46
CA LYS A 242 19.64 26.58 -16.40
C LYS A 242 18.82 26.02 -17.56
N VAL A 243 17.78 26.75 -17.98
CA VAL A 243 16.82 26.29 -19.01
C VAL A 243 17.27 26.67 -20.41
N GLY A 244 18.06 27.75 -20.53
CA GLY A 244 18.44 28.37 -21.79
C GLY A 244 17.58 29.58 -22.13
N GLU A 245 17.97 30.26 -23.21
CA GLU A 245 17.36 31.53 -23.64
C GLU A 245 15.93 31.38 -24.17
N THR A 246 15.53 30.18 -24.56
CA THR A 246 14.18 29.88 -25.03
C THR A 246 13.41 29.11 -23.97
N LEU A 247 12.42 29.76 -23.36
CA LEU A 247 11.55 29.15 -22.35
C LEU A 247 10.08 29.52 -22.56
N LEU A 248 9.19 28.64 -22.11
CA LEU A 248 7.77 28.95 -21.95
C LEU A 248 7.53 29.33 -20.50
N ALA A 249 6.89 30.48 -20.28
CA ALA A 249 6.52 30.98 -18.97
C ALA A 249 5.00 30.96 -18.82
N GLU A 250 4.51 30.34 -17.75
CA GLU A 250 3.10 30.28 -17.40
C GLU A 250 2.88 30.90 -16.02
N LEU A 251 1.68 31.44 -15.79
CA LEU A 251 1.29 31.89 -14.46
C LEU A 251 1.19 30.69 -13.52
N LYS A 252 1.85 30.78 -12.37
CA LYS A 252 1.70 29.77 -11.32
C LYS A 252 0.43 30.06 -10.51
N TYR A 253 -0.66 29.38 -10.86
CA TYR A 253 -1.92 29.45 -10.13
C TYR A 253 -1.78 28.91 -8.70
N ASP A 254 -2.63 29.42 -7.81
CA ASP A 254 -2.81 28.95 -6.44
C ASP A 254 -4.15 28.19 -6.34
N GLY A 255 -4.07 26.86 -6.38
CA GLY A 255 -5.25 26.00 -6.47
C GLY A 255 -4.89 24.52 -6.46
N GLU A 256 -5.86 23.68 -6.77
CA GLU A 256 -5.68 22.23 -6.87
C GLU A 256 -5.05 21.85 -8.22
N ARG A 257 -4.04 20.98 -8.19
CA ARG A 257 -3.47 20.44 -9.42
C ARG A 257 -4.25 19.20 -9.80
N MET A 258 -4.95 19.28 -10.92
CA MET A 258 -5.82 18.21 -11.40
C MET A 258 -5.23 17.55 -12.65
N GLN A 259 -5.30 16.23 -12.70
CA GLN A 259 -5.11 15.46 -13.94
C GLN A 259 -6.47 14.92 -14.39
N VAL A 260 -6.96 15.42 -15.52
CA VAL A 260 -8.28 15.06 -16.07
C VAL A 260 -8.11 14.04 -17.19
N HIS A 261 -8.76 12.90 -17.06
CA HIS A 261 -8.85 11.87 -18.09
C HIS A 261 -10.27 11.88 -18.66
N VAL A 262 -10.40 12.04 -19.98
CA VAL A 262 -11.68 12.01 -20.70
C VAL A 262 -11.61 10.94 -21.78
N TRP A 263 -12.55 10.00 -21.77
CA TRP A 263 -12.64 8.93 -22.77
C TRP A 263 -14.04 8.33 -22.83
N ASP A 264 -14.56 8.07 -24.02
CA ASP A 264 -15.86 7.39 -24.22
C ASP A 264 -17.01 7.93 -23.35
N GLY A 265 -17.08 9.26 -23.17
CA GLY A 265 -18.09 9.91 -22.33
C GLY A 265 -17.87 9.76 -20.80
N LYS A 266 -16.73 9.22 -20.37
CA LYS A 266 -16.30 9.11 -18.98
C LYS A 266 -15.27 10.18 -18.66
N VAL A 267 -15.36 10.71 -17.45
CA VAL A 267 -14.40 11.66 -16.89
C VAL A 267 -13.89 11.11 -15.57
N ARG A 268 -12.56 11.16 -15.36
CA ARG A 268 -11.94 10.99 -14.05
C ARG A 268 -10.97 12.12 -13.78
N ILE A 269 -11.01 12.63 -12.55
CA ILE A 269 -10.17 13.73 -12.09
C ILE A 269 -9.30 13.21 -10.95
N PHE A 270 -7.99 13.36 -11.07
CA PHE A 270 -7.04 12.94 -10.05
C PHE A 270 -6.34 14.14 -9.42
N SER A 271 -6.16 14.12 -8.10
CA SER A 271 -5.46 15.16 -7.35
C SER A 271 -3.94 15.09 -7.56
N ARG A 272 -3.20 16.04 -6.98
CA ARG A 272 -1.73 15.96 -6.92
C ARG A 272 -1.20 14.64 -6.31
N ARG A 273 -1.97 14.02 -5.42
CA ARG A 273 -1.63 12.75 -4.76
C ARG A 273 -2.24 11.54 -5.47
N LEU A 274 -2.73 11.71 -6.70
CA LEU A 274 -3.34 10.65 -7.51
C LEU A 274 -4.66 10.10 -6.95
N GLU A 275 -5.21 10.72 -5.91
CA GLU A 275 -6.53 10.37 -5.36
C GLU A 275 -7.62 10.74 -6.37
N ASP A 276 -8.60 9.86 -6.54
CA ASP A 276 -9.77 10.15 -7.36
C ASP A 276 -10.65 11.20 -6.67
N ILE A 277 -10.67 12.39 -7.26
CA ILE A 277 -11.44 13.55 -6.81
C ILE A 277 -12.54 13.89 -7.82
N THR A 278 -13.04 12.92 -8.59
CA THR A 278 -14.09 13.18 -9.59
C THR A 278 -15.39 13.67 -8.94
N HIS A 279 -15.81 13.03 -7.84
CA HIS A 279 -17.09 13.33 -7.20
C HIS A 279 -17.18 14.75 -6.61
N PRO A 280 -16.16 15.30 -5.92
CA PRO A 280 -16.19 16.67 -5.42
C PRO A 280 -16.28 17.79 -6.49
N TYR A 281 -16.01 17.52 -7.76
CA TYR A 281 -15.94 18.54 -8.83
C TYR A 281 -16.91 18.25 -10.00
N PRO A 282 -18.23 18.22 -9.76
CA PRO A 282 -19.22 17.89 -10.79
C PRO A 282 -19.31 18.95 -11.90
N ASP A 283 -18.96 20.20 -11.60
CA ASP A 283 -18.88 21.32 -12.54
C ASP A 283 -17.78 21.12 -13.58
N ILE A 284 -16.59 20.67 -13.16
CA ILE A 284 -15.49 20.34 -14.08
C ILE A 284 -15.88 19.15 -14.98
N VAL A 285 -16.53 18.12 -14.41
CA VAL A 285 -17.00 16.96 -15.18
C VAL A 285 -17.99 17.36 -16.28
N GLN A 286 -18.86 18.34 -16.03
CA GLN A 286 -19.81 18.85 -17.03
C GLN A 286 -19.16 19.74 -18.10
N GLY A 287 -18.01 20.35 -17.79
CA GLY A 287 -17.33 21.30 -18.66
C GLY A 287 -16.36 20.69 -19.67
N VAL A 288 -16.06 19.39 -19.57
CA VAL A 288 -15.08 18.68 -20.43
C VAL A 288 -15.72 17.67 -21.36
#